data_AF-A0A0F8Z3D1-F1
#
_entry.id   AF-A0A0F8Z3D1-F1
#
_cell.length_a   1.000
_cell.length_b   1.000
_cell.length_c   1.000
_cell.angle_alpha   90.00
_cell.angle_beta   90.00
_cell.angle_gamma   90.00
#
_symmetry.space_group_name_H-M   'P 1'
#
loop_
_entity.id
_entity.type
_entity.pdbx_description
1 polymer ?
#
loop_
_entity_poly.entity_id
_entity_poly.type
_entity_poly.pdbx_seq_one_letter_code
_entity_poly.pdbx_strand_id
1 'polypeptide(L)'
;MSIEVMSAVWKHAKVSGSALLVLLALADYANENGICWPGVAALAEKARVSERYVRELLGELERVGYIVREIGAGPYGVNTYKILVRGANLAGCDL
;
A
#
# COMPACT_ATOMS: atom_id res chain seq x y z
N MET A 1 0.44 -12.07 -2.88
CA MET A 1 1.17 -12.24 -1.61
C MET A 1 2.65 -12.21 -1.86
N SER A 2 3.31 -11.14 -1.40
CA SER A 2 4.74 -10.92 -1.55
C SER A 2 5.40 -10.68 -0.19
N ILE A 3 6.15 -11.68 0.29
CA ILE A 3 6.90 -11.61 1.56
C ILE A 3 7.98 -10.52 1.48
N GLU A 4 8.59 -10.32 0.31
CA GLU A 4 9.61 -9.29 0.08
C GLU A 4 9.04 -7.88 0.27
N VAL A 5 7.86 -7.59 -0.30
CA VAL A 5 7.23 -6.28 -0.17
C VAL A 5 6.81 -6.01 1.28
N MET A 6 6.23 -7.00 1.97
CA MET A 6 5.92 -6.88 3.39
C MET A 6 7.17 -6.64 4.24
N SER A 7 8.26 -7.35 3.93
CA SER A 7 9.55 -7.17 4.62
C SER A 7 10.11 -5.76 4.39
N ALA A 8 9.98 -5.21 3.18
CA ALA A 8 10.36 -3.83 2.87
C ALA A 8 9.51 -2.81 3.66
N VAL A 9 8.20 -3.03 3.75
CA VAL A 9 7.30 -2.20 4.57
C VAL A 9 7.77 -2.16 6.01
N TRP A 10 8.01 -3.31 6.64
CA TRP A 10 8.49 -3.37 8.02
C TRP A 10 9.82 -2.65 8.25
N LYS A 11 10.75 -2.74 7.29
CA LYS A 11 12.09 -2.16 7.42
C LYS A 11 12.15 -0.65 7.19
N HIS A 12 11.30 -0.12 6.31
CA HIS A 12 11.51 1.23 5.76
C HIS A 12 10.32 2.17 5.92
N ALA A 13 9.10 1.66 6.13
CA ALA A 13 7.94 2.53 6.28
C ALA A 13 7.98 3.25 7.63
N LYS A 14 7.99 4.58 7.60
CA LYS A 14 7.91 5.47 8.77
C LYS A 14 6.47 5.86 9.08
N VAL A 15 5.56 4.89 9.03
CA VAL A 15 4.15 5.04 9.43
C VAL A 15 3.84 4.05 10.54
N SER A 16 2.80 4.33 11.33
CA SER A 16 2.42 3.51 12.48
C SER A 16 0.91 3.30 12.53
N GLY A 17 0.45 2.49 13.49
CA GLY A 17 -0.98 2.25 13.72
C GLY A 17 -1.70 1.73 12.49
N SER A 18 -2.90 2.25 12.24
CA SER A 18 -3.76 1.80 11.14
C SER A 18 -3.16 2.07 9.76
N ALA A 19 -2.37 3.14 9.58
CA ALA A 19 -1.71 3.42 8.30
C ALA A 19 -0.72 2.30 7.93
N LEU A 20 0.07 1.85 8.91
CA LEU A 20 0.98 0.71 8.73
C LEU A 20 0.22 -0.58 8.43
N LEU A 21 -0.89 -0.84 9.13
CA LEU A 21 -1.72 -2.03 8.87
C LEU A 21 -2.32 -2.04 7.46
N VAL A 22 -2.80 -0.90 6.96
CA VAL A 22 -3.30 -0.76 5.58
C VAL A 22 -2.18 -0.98 4.57
N LEU A 23 -1.00 -0.41 4.81
CA LEU A 23 0.17 -0.59 3.93
C LEU A 23 0.64 -2.06 3.89
N LEU A 24 0.66 -2.75 5.04
CA LEU A 24 0.95 -4.17 5.11
C LEU A 24 -0.13 -5.03 4.45
N ALA A 25 -1.41 -4.64 4.58
CA ALA A 25 -2.50 -5.31 3.88
C ALA A 25 -2.33 -5.21 2.36
N LEU A 26 -1.98 -4.03 1.83
CA LEU A 26 -1.64 -3.87 0.41
C LEU A 26 -0.45 -4.76 0.01
N ALA A 27 0.61 -4.78 0.82
CA ALA A 27 1.80 -5.61 0.58
C ALA A 27 1.48 -7.11 0.53
N ASP A 28 0.56 -7.57 1.37
CA ASP A 28 0.07 -8.94 1.36
C ASP A 28 -0.74 -9.28 0.09
N TYR A 29 -1.44 -8.32 -0.52
CA TYR A 29 -2.09 -8.51 -1.82
C TYR A 29 -1.13 -8.31 -3.01
N ALA A 30 0.05 -7.75 -2.79
CA ALA A 30 0.98 -7.42 -3.87
C ALA A 30 1.55 -8.64 -4.60
N ASN A 31 1.77 -8.45 -5.90
CA ASN A 31 2.60 -9.32 -6.73
C ASN A 31 4.09 -8.97 -6.58
N GLU A 32 4.94 -9.64 -7.34
CA GLU A 32 6.40 -9.45 -7.33
C GLU A 32 6.84 -8.03 -7.70
N ASN A 33 6.01 -7.29 -8.45
CA ASN A 33 6.26 -5.90 -8.84
C ASN A 33 5.74 -4.88 -7.83
N GLY A 34 5.20 -5.32 -6.69
CA GLY A 34 4.60 -4.44 -5.68
C GLY A 34 3.24 -3.87 -6.08
N ILE A 35 2.58 -4.46 -7.09
CA ILE A 35 1.28 -4.01 -7.59
C ILE A 35 0.17 -4.90 -7.00
N CYS A 36 -0.92 -4.29 -6.56
CA CYS A 36 -2.10 -4.98 -6.05
C CYS A 36 -3.39 -4.23 -6.42
N TRP A 37 -4.55 -4.88 -6.25
CA TRP A 37 -5.87 -4.30 -6.52
C TRP A 37 -6.95 -4.78 -5.52
N PRO A 38 -6.69 -4.81 -4.20
CA PRO A 38 -7.71 -5.19 -3.24
C PRO A 38 -8.81 -4.12 -3.15
N GLY A 39 -10.04 -4.58 -2.92
CA GLY A 39 -11.16 -3.69 -2.60
C GLY A 39 -11.03 -3.07 -1.20
N VAL A 40 -11.71 -1.94 -0.98
CA VAL A 40 -11.69 -1.22 0.31
C VAL A 40 -12.21 -2.09 1.46
N ALA A 41 -13.26 -2.90 1.22
CA ALA A 41 -13.80 -3.82 2.23
C ALA A 41 -12.76 -4.87 2.69
N ALA A 42 -11.99 -5.45 1.75
CA ALA A 42 -10.95 -6.42 2.06
C ALA A 42 -9.79 -5.79 2.86
N LEU A 43 -9.44 -4.54 2.54
CA LEU A 43 -8.46 -3.78 3.31
C LEU A 43 -8.98 -3.45 4.72
N ALA A 44 -10.24 -3.06 4.84
CA ALA A 44 -10.89 -2.71 6.10
C ALA A 44 -10.91 -3.90 7.07
N GLU A 45 -11.32 -5.07 6.60
CA GLU A 45 -11.29 -6.31 7.37
C GLU A 45 -9.87 -6.66 7.82
N LYS A 46 -8.91 -6.66 6.89
CA LYS A 46 -7.53 -7.05 7.16
C LYS A 46 -6.81 -6.07 8.11
N ALA A 47 -7.06 -4.77 7.96
CA ALA A 47 -6.49 -3.72 8.80
C ALA A 47 -7.31 -3.43 10.08
N ARG A 48 -8.47 -4.09 10.26
CA ARG A 48 -9.39 -3.96 11.41
C ARG A 48 -9.85 -2.52 11.66
N VAL A 49 -10.22 -1.82 10.59
CA VAL A 49 -10.72 -0.44 10.62
C VAL A 49 -11.95 -0.30 9.72
N SER A 50 -12.68 0.82 9.83
CA SER A 50 -13.82 1.07 8.94
C SER A 50 -13.36 1.35 7.50
N GLU A 51 -14.21 1.04 6.52
CA GLU A 51 -13.92 1.37 5.12
C GLU A 51 -13.72 2.87 4.86
N ARG A 52 -14.43 3.73 5.63
CA ARG A 52 -14.23 5.17 5.55
C ARG A 52 -12.79 5.52 5.93
N TYR A 53 -12.31 4.97 7.04
CA TYR A 53 -10.96 5.23 7.50
C TYR A 53 -9.90 4.64 6.58
N VAL A 54 -10.15 3.49 5.93
CA VAL A 54 -9.27 2.98 4.87
C VAL A 54 -9.11 4.00 3.73
N ARG A 55 -10.19 4.63 3.26
CA ARG A 55 -10.11 5.64 2.19
C ARG A 55 -9.28 6.86 2.62
N GLU A 56 -9.44 7.30 3.87
CA GLU A 56 -8.63 8.37 4.47
C GLU A 56 -7.14 7.96 4.54
N LEU A 57 -6.84 6.76 5.04
CA LEU A 57 -5.47 6.23 5.15
C LEU A 57 -4.81 5.97 3.79
N LEU A 58 -5.56 5.52 2.79
CA LEU A 58 -5.05 5.39 1.42
C LEU A 58 -4.63 6.75 0.86
N GLY A 59 -5.43 7.80 1.10
CA GLY A 59 -5.07 9.16 0.73
C GLY A 59 -3.84 9.67 1.47
N GLU A 60 -3.70 9.35 2.77
CA GLU A 60 -2.50 9.67 3.54
C GLU A 60 -1.27 8.96 2.99
N LEU A 61 -1.33 7.64 2.80
CA LEU A 61 -0.24 6.82 2.29
C LEU A 61 0.22 7.25 0.89
N GLU A 62 -0.72 7.67 0.03
CA GLU A 62 -0.42 8.26 -1.28
C GLU A 62 0.27 9.63 -1.12
N ARG A 63 -0.28 10.50 -0.26
CA ARG A 63 0.28 11.84 0.01
C ARG A 63 1.71 11.78 0.55
N VAL A 64 2.04 10.80 1.39
CA VAL A 64 3.40 10.64 1.95
C VAL A 64 4.30 9.74 1.10
N GLY A 65 3.83 9.29 -0.08
CA GLY A 65 4.64 8.62 -1.08
C GLY A 65 4.91 7.13 -0.84
N TYR A 66 4.11 6.44 -0.02
CA TYR A 66 4.25 4.98 0.13
C TYR A 66 3.50 4.18 -0.93
N ILE A 67 2.51 4.79 -1.59
CA ILE A 67 1.76 4.17 -2.68
C ILE A 67 1.49 5.15 -3.81
N VAL A 68 1.25 4.61 -4.99
CA VAL A 68 0.56 5.29 -6.10
C VAL A 68 -0.75 4.56 -6.35
N ARG A 69 -1.85 5.30 -6.48
CA ARG A 69 -3.15 4.74 -6.86
C ARG A 69 -3.46 5.08 -8.31
N GLU A 70 -3.76 4.08 -9.12
CA GLU A 70 -4.28 4.29 -10.48
C GLU A 70 -5.77 3.92 -10.51
N ILE A 71 -6.60 4.84 -10.98
CA ILE A 71 -8.06 4.68 -11.00
C ILE A 71 -8.44 3.88 -12.24
N GLY A 72 -9.21 2.80 -12.05
CA GLY A 72 -9.74 2.00 -13.16
C GLY A 72 -8.71 1.20 -13.97
N ALA A 73 -7.45 1.14 -13.54
CA ALA A 73 -6.37 0.47 -14.26
C ALA A 73 -6.32 -1.06 -14.04
N GLY A 74 -7.12 -1.59 -13.12
CA GLY A 74 -7.17 -3.03 -12.83
C GLY A 74 -7.99 -3.84 -13.85
N PRO A 75 -7.89 -5.18 -13.83
CA PRO A 75 -8.55 -6.07 -14.79
C PRO A 75 -10.07 -5.93 -14.93
N TYR A 76 -10.73 -5.31 -13.95
CA TYR A 76 -12.19 -5.09 -13.91
C TYR A 76 -12.56 -3.61 -13.73
N GLY A 77 -11.69 -2.68 -14.13
CA GLY A 77 -11.92 -1.25 -13.90
C GLY A 77 -11.84 -0.86 -12.42
N VAL A 78 -11.19 -1.69 -11.60
CA VAL A 78 -10.93 -1.40 -10.19
C VAL A 78 -9.63 -0.61 -10.04
N ASN A 79 -9.49 0.08 -8.92
CA ASN A 79 -8.25 0.78 -8.62
C ASN A 79 -7.12 -0.21 -8.38
N THR A 80 -5.94 0.12 -8.90
CA THR A 80 -4.69 -0.56 -8.56
C THR A 80 -3.87 0.32 -7.61
N TYR A 81 -3.01 -0.32 -6.84
CA TYR A 81 -2.06 0.33 -5.95
C TYR A 81 -0.68 -0.24 -6.21
N LYS A 82 0.30 0.65 -6.39
CA LYS A 82 1.71 0.30 -6.48
C LYS A 82 2.42 0.76 -5.21
N ILE A 83 3.06 -0.17 -4.52
CA ILE A 83 3.80 0.11 -3.29
C ILE A 83 5.19 0.64 -3.63
N LEU A 84 5.55 1.77 -3.03
CA LEU A 84 6.80 2.50 -3.27
C LEU A 84 7.83 2.32 -2.14
N VAL A 85 7.55 1.47 -1.15
CA VAL A 85 8.49 1.25 -0.04
C VAL A 85 9.74 0.54 -0.58
N ARG A 86 10.82 1.28 -0.76
CA ARG A 86 12.10 0.76 -1.25
C ARG A 86 13.17 0.86 -0.16
N GLY A 87 13.88 -0.25 0.04
CA GLY A 87 15.07 -0.28 0.88
C GLY A 87 16.23 0.48 0.26
N ALA A 88 17.10 1.00 1.12
CA ALA A 88 18.25 1.83 0.78
C ALA A 88 19.13 1.22 -0.33
N ASN A 89 18.81 1.53 -1.58
CA ASN A 89 19.69 1.72 -2.73
C ASN A 89 18.88 1.69 -4.03
N LEU A 90 18.32 2.85 -4.42
CA LEU A 90 18.37 3.33 -5.79
C LEU A 90 18.44 4.85 -5.69
N ALA A 91 19.48 5.42 -6.29
CA ALA A 91 19.78 6.83 -6.30
C ALA A 91 18.58 7.68 -6.73
N GLY A 92 18.41 8.81 -6.04
CA GLY A 92 17.69 9.97 -6.55
C GLY A 92 16.18 9.92 -6.35
N CYS A 93 15.74 10.24 -5.14
CA CYS A 93 14.68 11.21 -4.87
C CYS A 93 14.68 11.39 -3.35
N ASP A 94 15.65 12.17 -2.88
CA ASP A 94 15.54 12.83 -1.59
C ASP A 94 14.35 13.79 -1.67
N LEU A 95 13.44 13.70 -0.70
CA LEU A 95 12.53 14.78 -0.35
C LEU A 95 13.30 15.83 0.46
#